data_AF-A0A923Y2T9-F1
#
_entry.id   AF-A0A923Y2T9-F1
#
_cell.length_a   1.000
_cell.length_b   1.000
_cell.length_c   1.000
_cell.angle_alpha   90.00
_cell.angle_beta   90.00
_cell.angle_gamma   90.00
#
_symmetry.space_group_name_H-M   'P 1'
#
loop_
_entity.id
_entity.type
_entity.pdbx_description
1 polymer ?
#
loop_
_entity_poly.entity_id
_entity_poly.type
_entity_poly.pdbx_seq_one_letter_code
_entity_poly.pdbx_strand_id
1 'polypeptide(L)'
;MRDILDLDRYPLDRPGSPQWLDLVAQCKSELARNGMFNLEGLLRPDAVTKAMEQVAPIMERLSFLHKRHHNIYFRKEVPGLAPDHPALQTVDTINHTVCGDQLEQTVIDWIYSWPQLAVFLGACLDKPSLFTMADPLARMNIMRYGDGEALNWHFDRSEFTTTLLLQEPSGGGEFLYRNNLRTDDDPNYDGVAAVLQGRDNAVQSHVLKAGTLNVFKGKNTLHKV
;
A
#
# COMPACT_ATOMS: atom_id res chain seq x y z
N MET A 1 -16.00 -13.66 9.51
CA MET A 1 -15.61 -12.42 8.81
C MET A 1 -16.37 -11.19 9.30
N ARG A 2 -17.67 -11.26 9.60
CA ARG A 2 -18.43 -10.11 10.16
C ARG A 2 -17.90 -9.58 11.51
N ASP A 3 -17.26 -10.43 12.30
CA ASP A 3 -16.57 -10.03 13.56
C ASP A 3 -15.18 -9.42 13.32
N ILE A 4 -14.67 -9.51 12.09
CA ILE A 4 -13.34 -9.01 11.69
C ILE A 4 -13.50 -7.71 10.90
N LEU A 5 -14.32 -7.73 9.84
CA LEU A 5 -14.54 -6.60 8.96
C LEU A 5 -15.90 -5.96 9.23
N ASP A 6 -15.99 -4.64 9.12
CA ASP A 6 -17.24 -3.88 9.17
C ASP A 6 -18.04 -4.04 7.88
N LEU A 7 -18.64 -5.22 7.72
CA LEU A 7 -19.45 -5.59 6.56
C LEU A 7 -20.86 -4.97 6.58
N ASP A 8 -21.19 -4.19 7.61
CA ASP A 8 -22.43 -3.43 7.66
C ASP A 8 -22.22 -2.06 6.99
N ARG A 9 -21.07 -1.41 7.24
CA ARG A 9 -20.65 -0.21 6.51
C ARG A 9 -20.13 -0.53 5.10
N TYR A 10 -19.37 -1.61 4.94
CA TYR A 10 -18.74 -2.00 3.67
C TYR A 10 -19.18 -3.41 3.28
N PRO A 11 -20.30 -3.59 2.55
CA PRO A 11 -20.93 -4.90 2.34
C PRO A 11 -20.20 -5.76 1.29
N LEU A 12 -18.90 -6.01 1.47
CA LEU A 12 -18.03 -6.76 0.54
C LEU A 12 -18.55 -8.20 0.30
N ASP A 13 -19.36 -8.74 1.22
CA ASP A 13 -19.94 -10.08 1.17
C ASP A 13 -21.24 -10.19 0.37
N ARG A 14 -21.72 -9.08 -0.24
CA ARG A 14 -22.99 -9.03 -0.98
C ARG A 14 -22.80 -8.60 -2.45
N PRO A 15 -21.96 -9.29 -3.24
CA PRO A 15 -21.71 -8.91 -4.62
C PRO A 15 -23.01 -8.83 -5.43
N GLY A 16 -23.16 -7.75 -6.21
CA GLY A 16 -24.34 -7.50 -7.04
C GLY A 16 -25.55 -6.90 -6.31
N SER A 17 -25.52 -6.76 -4.98
CA SER A 17 -26.53 -5.98 -4.25
C SER A 17 -26.39 -4.48 -4.55
N PRO A 18 -27.47 -3.66 -4.42
CA PRO A 18 -27.39 -2.22 -4.64
C PRO A 18 -26.31 -1.55 -3.79
N GLN A 19 -26.22 -1.88 -2.50
CA GLN A 19 -25.22 -1.29 -1.59
C GLN A 19 -23.78 -1.65 -1.97
N TRP A 20 -23.56 -2.86 -2.49
CA TRP A 20 -22.24 -3.27 -2.98
C TRP A 20 -21.88 -2.54 -4.27
N LEU A 21 -22.84 -2.37 -5.20
CA LEU A 21 -22.64 -1.64 -6.45
C LEU A 21 -22.32 -0.17 -6.18
N ASP A 22 -23.02 0.46 -5.23
CA ASP A 22 -22.77 1.84 -4.80
C ASP A 22 -21.36 1.99 -4.21
N LEU A 23 -20.93 1.05 -3.35
CA LEU A 23 -19.58 1.04 -2.79
C LEU A 23 -18.51 0.90 -3.89
N VAL A 24 -18.70 -0.01 -4.84
CA VAL A 24 -17.77 -0.18 -5.97
C VAL A 24 -17.70 1.10 -6.82
N ALA A 25 -18.83 1.73 -7.10
CA ALA A 25 -18.88 2.99 -7.84
C ALA A 25 -18.16 4.13 -7.10
N GLN A 26 -18.34 4.21 -5.77
CA GLN A 26 -17.62 5.16 -4.93
C GLN A 26 -16.10 4.93 -4.99
N CYS A 27 -15.64 3.69 -4.76
CA CYS A 27 -14.21 3.36 -4.80
C CYS A 27 -13.58 3.66 -6.17
N LYS A 28 -14.30 3.39 -7.27
CA LYS A 28 -13.84 3.76 -8.63
C LYS A 28 -13.70 5.26 -8.81
N SER A 29 -14.70 6.02 -8.34
CA SER A 29 -14.68 7.49 -8.41
C SER A 29 -13.51 8.08 -7.61
N GLU A 30 -13.28 7.57 -6.40
CA GLU A 30 -12.14 7.97 -5.57
C GLU A 30 -10.81 7.60 -6.22
N LEU A 31 -10.67 6.38 -6.76
CA LEU A 31 -9.48 5.93 -7.46
C LEU A 31 -9.17 6.79 -8.68
N ALA A 32 -10.18 7.17 -9.46
CA ALA A 32 -10.03 8.04 -10.64
C ALA A 32 -9.61 9.47 -10.25
N ARG A 33 -10.18 10.00 -9.16
CA ARG A 33 -9.93 11.38 -8.71
C ARG A 33 -8.61 11.53 -7.96
N ASN A 34 -8.30 10.59 -7.08
CA ASN A 34 -7.23 10.68 -6.09
C ASN A 34 -6.12 9.64 -6.29
N GLY A 35 -6.18 8.78 -7.30
CA GLY A 35 -5.22 7.69 -7.48
C GLY A 35 -5.32 6.57 -6.44
N MET A 36 -6.25 6.70 -5.47
CA MET A 36 -6.51 5.76 -4.39
C MET A 36 -7.93 5.85 -3.85
N PHE A 37 -8.36 4.83 -3.11
CA PHE A 37 -9.52 4.88 -2.22
C PHE A 37 -9.19 4.28 -0.85
N ASN A 38 -9.94 4.68 0.17
CA ASN A 38 -9.77 4.21 1.54
C ASN A 38 -11.09 3.65 2.08
N LEU A 39 -11.03 2.49 2.73
CA LEU A 39 -12.11 1.97 3.56
C LEU A 39 -11.69 2.11 5.03
N GLU A 40 -11.86 3.32 5.56
CA GLU A 40 -11.52 3.65 6.95
C GLU A 40 -12.37 2.82 7.93
N GLY A 41 -11.70 2.20 8.90
CA GLY A 41 -12.35 1.33 9.88
C GLY A 41 -12.93 0.04 9.29
N LEU A 42 -12.46 -0.39 8.12
CA LEU A 42 -12.88 -1.66 7.53
C LEU A 42 -12.55 -2.82 8.47
N LEU A 43 -11.34 -2.90 9.00
CA LEU A 43 -10.99 -3.84 10.06
C LEU A 43 -11.49 -3.27 11.40
N ARG A 44 -12.36 -4.01 12.08
CA ARG A 44 -12.98 -3.57 13.34
C ARG A 44 -11.90 -3.38 14.43
N PRO A 45 -12.09 -2.46 15.39
CA PRO A 45 -11.11 -2.19 16.45
C PRO A 45 -10.65 -3.44 17.21
N ASP A 46 -11.58 -4.31 17.62
CA ASP A 46 -11.22 -5.56 18.33
C ASP A 46 -10.39 -6.51 17.47
N ALA A 47 -10.63 -6.51 16.15
CA ALA A 47 -9.88 -7.30 15.20
C ALA A 47 -8.50 -6.70 14.90
N VAL A 48 -8.35 -5.37 14.95
CA VAL A 48 -7.04 -4.69 14.95
C VAL A 48 -6.22 -5.14 16.15
N THR A 49 -6.79 -5.07 17.36
CA THR A 49 -6.12 -5.50 18.60
C THR A 49 -5.67 -6.95 18.48
N LYS A 50 -6.57 -7.85 18.08
CA LYS A 50 -6.25 -9.27 17.89
C LYS A 50 -5.18 -9.51 16.83
N ALA A 51 -5.23 -8.78 15.70
CA ALA A 51 -4.20 -8.89 14.67
C ALA A 51 -2.83 -8.47 15.21
N MET A 52 -2.76 -7.38 15.99
CA MET A 52 -1.52 -6.91 16.60
C MET A 52 -0.97 -7.90 17.64
N GLU A 53 -1.83 -8.52 18.47
CA GLU A 53 -1.43 -9.57 19.42
C GLU A 53 -0.81 -10.79 18.73
N GLN A 54 -1.31 -11.14 17.53
CA GLN A 54 -0.76 -12.24 16.73
C GLN A 54 0.54 -11.85 16.01
N VAL A 55 0.58 -10.66 15.42
CA VAL A 55 1.66 -10.21 14.53
C VAL A 55 2.87 -9.70 15.29
N ALA A 56 2.71 -8.97 16.39
CA ALA A 56 3.83 -8.33 17.09
C ALA A 56 4.91 -9.34 17.55
N PRO A 57 4.58 -10.50 18.15
CA PRO A 57 5.58 -11.50 18.51
C PRO A 57 6.29 -12.14 17.30
N ILE A 58 5.58 -12.26 16.16
CA ILE A 58 6.14 -12.77 14.91
C ILE A 58 7.15 -11.76 14.35
N MET A 59 6.77 -10.49 14.30
CA MET A 59 7.65 -9.39 13.87
C MET A 59 8.92 -9.34 14.73
N GLU A 60 8.79 -9.38 16.05
CA GLU A 60 9.95 -9.29 16.95
C GLU A 60 10.92 -10.47 16.79
N ARG A 61 10.40 -11.68 16.55
CA ARG A 61 11.22 -12.89 16.51
C ARG A 61 11.74 -13.24 15.12
N LEU A 62 10.97 -12.96 14.07
CA LEU A 62 11.17 -13.54 12.74
C LEU A 62 11.27 -12.51 11.62
N SER A 63 11.14 -11.21 11.89
CA SER A 63 11.26 -10.21 10.82
C SER A 63 12.69 -10.14 10.29
N PHE A 64 12.78 -9.90 8.99
CA PHE A 64 14.02 -9.62 8.31
C PHE A 64 14.22 -8.10 8.22
N LEU A 65 15.36 -7.62 8.71
CA LEU A 65 15.78 -6.24 8.51
C LEU A 65 16.22 -6.03 7.07
N HIS A 66 15.45 -5.26 6.34
CA HIS A 66 15.77 -4.83 5.01
C HIS A 66 16.34 -3.41 5.08
N LYS A 67 17.58 -3.26 4.62
CA LYS A 67 18.29 -1.97 4.57
C LYS A 67 18.94 -1.82 3.20
N ARG A 68 18.59 -0.78 2.46
CA ARG A 68 19.12 -0.51 1.12
C ARG A 68 19.42 0.96 0.92
N HIS A 69 20.53 1.23 0.25
CA HIS A 69 20.87 2.55 -0.27
C HIS A 69 20.66 2.56 -1.78
N HIS A 70 19.74 3.38 -2.28
CA HIS A 70 19.36 3.37 -3.70
C HIS A 70 18.75 4.70 -4.15
N ASN A 71 18.74 4.94 -5.45
CA ASN A 71 17.85 5.94 -6.03
C ASN A 71 16.47 5.33 -6.33
N ILE A 72 15.54 6.18 -6.73
CA ILE A 72 14.16 5.80 -7.03
C ILE A 72 14.02 4.73 -8.13
N TYR A 73 14.99 4.61 -9.03
CA TYR A 73 14.96 3.65 -10.14
C TYR A 73 15.66 2.33 -9.83
N PHE A 74 16.35 2.23 -8.69
CA PHE A 74 17.19 1.09 -8.32
C PHE A 74 18.23 0.74 -9.40
N ARG A 75 18.75 1.75 -10.09
CA ARG A 75 19.75 1.59 -11.18
C ARG A 75 20.91 2.54 -10.97
N LYS A 76 22.13 2.10 -11.31
CA LYS A 76 23.32 2.97 -11.28
C LYS A 76 23.24 4.06 -12.35
N GLU A 77 22.69 3.72 -13.51
CA GLU A 77 22.56 4.59 -14.66
C GLU A 77 21.14 4.48 -15.24
N VAL A 78 20.61 5.61 -15.70
CA VAL A 78 19.31 5.70 -16.35
C VAL A 78 19.50 6.41 -17.69
N PRO A 79 19.14 5.78 -18.82
CA PRO A 79 19.24 6.42 -20.12
C PRO A 79 18.54 7.78 -20.14
N GLY A 80 19.22 8.80 -20.67
CA GLY A 80 18.70 10.17 -20.74
C GLY A 80 18.95 11.02 -19.50
N LEU A 81 19.56 10.47 -18.43
CA LEU A 81 19.93 11.24 -17.24
C LEU A 81 21.44 11.37 -17.09
N ALA A 82 21.89 12.59 -16.75
CA ALA A 82 23.25 12.82 -16.29
C ALA A 82 23.45 12.17 -14.90
N PRO A 83 24.67 11.72 -14.55
CA PRO A 83 24.94 11.06 -13.27
C PRO A 83 24.60 11.89 -12.02
N ASP A 84 24.63 13.22 -12.13
CA ASP A 84 24.32 14.19 -11.06
C ASP A 84 22.87 14.70 -11.11
N HIS A 85 22.03 14.15 -11.99
CA HIS A 85 20.65 14.58 -12.11
C HIS A 85 19.88 14.34 -10.79
N PRO A 86 19.07 15.29 -10.28
CA PRO A 86 18.44 15.14 -8.97
C PRO A 86 17.50 13.93 -8.83
N ALA A 87 16.90 13.46 -9.93
CA ALA A 87 16.11 12.22 -9.92
C ALA A 87 16.93 10.95 -9.60
N LEU A 88 18.27 11.03 -9.66
CA LEU A 88 19.20 9.96 -9.27
C LEU A 88 19.72 10.11 -7.85
N GLN A 89 19.23 11.08 -7.08
CA GLN A 89 19.55 11.20 -5.66
C GLN A 89 19.24 9.88 -4.94
N THR A 90 20.20 9.44 -4.13
CA THR A 90 20.07 8.22 -3.35
C THR A 90 19.52 8.51 -1.96
N VAL A 91 18.80 7.53 -1.44
CA VAL A 91 18.15 7.53 -0.13
C VAL A 91 18.36 6.17 0.51
N ASP A 92 18.24 6.13 1.84
CA ASP A 92 18.18 4.88 2.57
C ASP A 92 16.72 4.47 2.76
N THR A 93 16.44 3.20 2.48
CA THR A 93 15.18 2.53 2.86
C THR A 93 15.52 1.52 3.93
N ILE A 94 14.81 1.58 5.05
CA ILE A 94 14.96 0.65 6.17
C ILE A 94 13.57 0.23 6.62
N ASN A 95 13.34 -1.08 6.68
CA ASN A 95 12.10 -1.64 7.22
C ASN A 95 12.30 -3.08 7.69
N HIS A 96 11.44 -3.53 8.59
CA HIS A 96 11.38 -4.91 9.06
C HIS A 96 10.23 -5.61 8.36
N THR A 97 10.48 -6.76 7.75
CA THR A 97 9.47 -7.47 6.95
C THR A 97 9.30 -8.92 7.40
N VAL A 98 8.06 -9.38 7.46
CA VAL A 98 7.69 -10.81 7.51
C VAL A 98 6.85 -11.16 6.29
N CYS A 99 7.02 -12.38 5.78
CA CYS A 99 6.38 -12.91 4.58
C CYS A 99 5.14 -13.75 4.90
N GLY A 100 4.36 -14.09 3.87
CA GLY A 100 3.04 -14.72 4.01
C GLY A 100 3.04 -16.12 4.62
N ASP A 101 4.14 -16.86 4.52
CA ASP A 101 4.35 -18.19 5.10
C ASP A 101 4.56 -18.13 6.62
N GLN A 102 4.95 -16.96 7.14
CA GLN A 102 5.15 -16.72 8.57
C GLN A 102 3.87 -16.25 9.28
N LEU A 103 2.78 -16.03 8.53
CA LEU A 103 1.55 -15.38 8.99
C LEU A 103 0.31 -16.29 8.94
N GLU A 104 0.51 -17.59 8.74
CA GLU A 104 -0.60 -18.56 8.66
C GLU A 104 -1.48 -18.53 9.91
N GLN A 105 -2.80 -18.69 9.70
CA GLN A 105 -3.80 -18.72 10.78
C GLN A 105 -3.93 -17.42 11.59
N THR A 106 -3.41 -16.31 11.08
CA THR A 106 -3.63 -14.97 11.65
C THR A 106 -4.89 -14.31 11.08
N VAL A 107 -5.37 -13.26 11.73
CA VAL A 107 -6.46 -12.40 11.21
C VAL A 107 -6.12 -11.89 9.80
N ILE A 108 -4.87 -11.53 9.54
CA ILE A 108 -4.41 -11.01 8.24
C ILE A 108 -4.49 -12.09 7.16
N ASP A 109 -4.05 -13.31 7.47
CA ASP A 109 -4.15 -14.45 6.56
C ASP A 109 -5.61 -14.79 6.24
N TRP A 110 -6.51 -14.74 7.22
CA TRP A 110 -7.94 -14.97 6.99
C TRP A 110 -8.57 -13.89 6.11
N ILE A 111 -8.19 -12.62 6.27
CA ILE A 111 -8.68 -11.52 5.43
C ILE A 111 -8.19 -11.69 3.99
N TYR A 112 -6.90 -11.93 3.80
CA TYR A 112 -6.30 -12.10 2.47
C TYR A 112 -6.90 -13.31 1.74
N SER A 113 -7.11 -14.41 2.46
CA SER A 113 -7.65 -15.66 1.89
C SER A 113 -9.16 -15.63 1.71
N TRP A 114 -9.85 -14.57 2.12
CA TRP A 114 -11.30 -14.46 1.97
C TRP A 114 -11.67 -14.09 0.53
N PRO A 115 -12.38 -14.96 -0.23
CA PRO A 115 -12.59 -14.75 -1.66
C PRO A 115 -13.28 -13.42 -2.01
N GLN A 116 -14.13 -12.93 -1.11
CA GLN A 116 -14.93 -11.73 -1.35
C GLN A 116 -14.10 -10.45 -1.35
N LEU A 117 -12.94 -10.45 -0.70
CA LEU A 117 -11.98 -9.35 -0.84
C LEU A 117 -11.46 -9.27 -2.28
N ALA A 118 -11.04 -10.41 -2.85
CA ALA A 118 -10.56 -10.44 -4.24
C ALA A 118 -11.67 -10.10 -5.25
N VAL A 119 -12.90 -10.59 -5.03
CA VAL A 119 -14.07 -10.22 -5.85
C VAL A 119 -14.34 -8.72 -5.81
N PHE A 120 -14.34 -8.13 -4.62
CA PHE A 120 -14.54 -6.69 -4.44
C PHE A 120 -13.43 -5.87 -5.10
N LEU A 121 -12.16 -6.19 -4.82
CA LEU A 121 -11.01 -5.49 -5.40
C LEU A 121 -11.00 -5.61 -6.94
N GLY A 122 -11.29 -6.80 -7.48
CA GLY A 122 -11.41 -7.01 -8.92
C GLY A 122 -12.48 -6.10 -9.54
N ALA A 123 -13.64 -5.99 -8.90
CA ALA A 123 -14.70 -5.10 -9.35
C ALA A 123 -14.29 -3.62 -9.31
N CYS A 124 -13.66 -3.16 -8.23
CA CYS A 124 -13.17 -1.78 -8.08
C CYS A 124 -12.06 -1.42 -9.08
N LEU A 125 -11.28 -2.40 -9.52
CA LEU A 125 -10.12 -2.21 -10.42
C LEU A 125 -10.42 -2.53 -11.89
N ASP A 126 -11.69 -2.75 -12.23
CA ASP A 126 -12.14 -3.14 -13.59
C ASP A 126 -11.44 -4.40 -14.11
N LYS A 127 -11.23 -5.38 -13.23
CA LYS A 127 -10.68 -6.69 -13.57
C LYS A 127 -11.79 -7.72 -13.69
N PRO A 128 -11.90 -8.45 -14.82
CA PRO A 128 -12.87 -9.55 -14.95
C PRO A 128 -12.73 -10.61 -13.86
N SER A 129 -11.50 -10.82 -13.38
CA SER A 129 -11.18 -11.69 -12.26
C SER A 129 -9.91 -11.22 -11.57
N LEU A 130 -9.84 -11.38 -10.25
CA LEU A 130 -8.65 -11.16 -9.45
C LEU A 130 -8.41 -12.40 -8.59
N PHE A 131 -7.17 -12.88 -8.56
CA PHE A 131 -6.78 -14.09 -7.85
C PHE A 131 -5.77 -13.75 -6.76
N THR A 132 -5.79 -14.50 -5.67
CA THR A 132 -4.72 -14.47 -4.70
C THR A 132 -3.44 -15.04 -5.31
N MET A 133 -2.30 -14.46 -4.95
CA MET A 133 -0.99 -14.98 -5.32
C MET A 133 -0.74 -16.32 -4.62
N ALA A 134 -0.30 -17.32 -5.41
CA ALA A 134 -0.06 -18.68 -4.97
C ALA A 134 1.29 -18.89 -4.28
N ASP A 135 2.23 -17.97 -4.46
CA ASP A 135 3.54 -18.00 -3.79
C ASP A 135 3.34 -17.80 -2.28
N PRO A 136 3.71 -18.76 -1.42
CA PRO A 136 3.46 -18.68 0.01
C PRO A 136 4.21 -17.52 0.69
N LEU A 137 5.38 -17.12 0.17
CA LEU A 137 6.17 -16.01 0.72
C LEU A 137 5.62 -14.67 0.23
N ALA A 138 5.38 -14.54 -1.08
CA ALA A 138 5.06 -13.26 -1.71
C ALA A 138 3.57 -12.89 -1.64
N ARG A 139 2.68 -13.81 -1.25
CA ARG A 139 1.23 -13.56 -1.22
C ARG A 139 0.81 -12.37 -0.37
N MET A 140 1.51 -12.11 0.72
CA MET A 140 1.33 -10.94 1.57
C MET A 140 2.60 -10.70 2.38
N ASN A 141 2.76 -9.49 2.90
CA ASN A 141 3.80 -9.18 3.87
C ASN A 141 3.25 -8.23 4.94
N ILE A 142 3.95 -8.15 6.06
CA ILE A 142 3.78 -7.07 7.03
C ILE A 142 5.10 -6.35 7.15
N MET A 143 5.04 -5.02 7.04
CA MET A 143 6.18 -4.12 7.17
C MET A 143 6.02 -3.29 8.45
N ARG A 144 7.10 -3.19 9.22
CA ARG A 144 7.21 -2.29 10.38
C ARG A 144 8.36 -1.32 10.14
N TYR A 145 8.15 -0.09 10.58
CA TYR A 145 9.14 0.98 10.59
C TYR A 145 9.38 1.42 12.04
N GLY A 146 10.64 1.47 12.43
CA GLY A 146 11.12 2.08 13.68
C GLY A 146 11.41 3.57 13.53
N ASP A 147 12.01 4.16 14.57
CA ASP A 147 12.42 5.57 14.55
C ASP A 147 13.50 5.82 13.49
N GLY A 148 13.30 6.84 12.66
CA GLY A 148 14.16 7.16 11.51
C GLY A 148 14.14 6.16 10.34
N GLU A 149 13.34 5.10 10.42
CA GLU A 149 13.15 4.13 9.34
C GLU A 149 12.02 4.56 8.41
N ALA A 150 12.14 4.26 7.13
CA ALA A 150 11.19 4.69 6.10
C ALA A 150 11.28 3.79 4.86
N LEU A 151 10.17 3.68 4.14
CA LEU A 151 10.18 3.25 2.74
C LEU A 151 10.10 4.51 1.90
N ASN A 152 11.29 5.03 1.56
CA ASN A 152 11.44 6.31 0.89
C ASN A 152 10.87 6.31 -0.53
N TRP A 153 10.86 7.49 -1.15
CA TRP A 153 10.26 7.76 -2.46
C TRP A 153 10.54 6.66 -3.49
N HIS A 154 9.48 6.00 -3.93
CA HIS A 154 9.52 4.95 -4.92
C HIS A 154 8.25 4.91 -5.79
N PHE A 155 8.34 4.12 -6.86
CA PHE A 155 7.20 3.68 -7.64
C PHE A 155 7.05 2.18 -7.47
N ASP A 156 5.81 1.70 -7.47
CA ASP A 156 5.55 0.27 -7.46
C ASP A 156 5.82 -0.35 -8.83
N ARG A 157 6.07 -1.66 -8.79
CA ARG A 157 6.06 -2.51 -9.99
C ARG A 157 4.69 -3.13 -10.24
N SER A 158 3.85 -3.22 -9.21
CA SER A 158 2.48 -3.71 -9.29
C SER A 158 1.58 -2.68 -9.98
N GLU A 159 0.53 -3.16 -10.62
CA GLU A 159 -0.49 -2.28 -11.21
C GLU A 159 -1.26 -1.51 -10.12
N PHE A 160 -1.48 -2.17 -8.98
CA PHE A 160 -2.06 -1.59 -7.79
C PHE A 160 -1.50 -2.29 -6.55
N THR A 161 -1.63 -1.61 -5.42
CA THR A 161 -1.20 -2.09 -4.10
C THR A 161 -2.35 -1.96 -3.13
N THR A 162 -2.47 -2.93 -2.24
CA THR A 162 -3.48 -2.96 -1.16
C THR A 162 -2.74 -3.02 0.17
N THR A 163 -3.02 -2.08 1.06
CA THR A 163 -2.43 -2.03 2.40
C THR A 163 -3.53 -1.98 3.45
N LEU A 164 -3.31 -2.65 4.58
CA LEU A 164 -4.19 -2.59 5.74
C LEU A 164 -3.36 -2.08 6.91
N LEU A 165 -3.65 -0.87 7.40
CA LEU A 165 -2.87 -0.29 8.49
C LEU A 165 -3.22 -0.99 9.81
N LEU A 166 -2.23 -1.58 10.48
CA LEU A 166 -2.45 -2.27 11.76
C LEU A 166 -2.12 -1.40 12.98
N GLN A 167 -1.18 -0.46 12.84
CA GLN A 167 -0.76 0.43 13.91
C GLN A 167 -0.51 1.83 13.36
N GLU A 168 -1.13 2.83 13.99
CA GLU A 168 -0.88 4.25 13.69
C GLU A 168 0.52 4.67 14.16
N PRO A 169 1.24 5.53 13.41
CA PRO A 169 2.44 6.15 13.92
C PRO A 169 2.09 7.14 15.05
N SER A 170 2.97 7.28 16.05
CA SER A 170 2.85 8.33 17.07
C SER A 170 3.28 9.71 16.55
N GLY A 171 4.04 9.74 15.45
CA GLY A 171 4.49 10.93 14.72
C GLY A 171 5.32 10.52 13.50
N GLY A 172 5.26 11.31 12.42
CA GLY A 172 5.82 10.89 11.13
C GLY A 172 5.02 9.73 10.52
N GLY A 173 5.65 8.95 9.63
CA GLY A 173 5.03 7.76 9.01
C GLY A 173 3.77 8.06 8.19
N GLU A 174 3.65 9.30 7.70
CA GLU A 174 2.54 9.73 6.87
C GLU A 174 2.70 9.14 5.47
N PHE A 175 1.60 8.72 4.85
CA PHE A 175 1.63 8.33 3.46
C PHE A 175 1.70 9.58 2.58
N LEU A 176 2.87 9.83 2.01
CA LEU A 176 3.13 10.97 1.14
C LEU A 176 3.13 10.51 -0.31
N TYR A 177 2.42 11.22 -1.20
CA TYR A 177 2.28 10.78 -2.57
C TYR A 177 2.05 11.91 -3.58
N ARG A 178 2.43 11.64 -4.83
CA ARG A 178 2.20 12.48 -6.01
C ARG A 178 1.62 11.64 -7.14
N ASN A 179 0.31 11.75 -7.32
CA ASN A 179 -0.44 10.98 -8.30
C ASN A 179 -0.04 11.26 -9.73
N ASN A 180 -0.03 10.21 -10.56
CA ASN A 180 0.15 10.28 -12.01
C ASN A 180 1.34 11.18 -12.41
N LEU A 181 2.43 11.07 -11.65
CA LEU A 181 3.62 11.89 -11.90
C LEU A 181 4.28 11.50 -13.22
N ARG A 182 4.11 10.24 -13.65
CA ARG A 182 4.62 9.71 -14.90
C ARG A 182 3.55 8.90 -15.64
N THR A 183 3.87 8.51 -16.87
CA THR A 183 3.07 7.56 -17.66
C THR A 183 3.95 6.40 -18.14
N ASP A 184 3.36 5.44 -18.83
CA ASP A 184 4.11 4.31 -19.39
C ASP A 184 5.12 4.75 -20.46
N ASP A 185 4.83 5.85 -21.16
CA ASP A 185 5.63 6.38 -22.27
C ASP A 185 6.46 7.62 -21.90
N ASP A 186 6.18 8.25 -20.75
CA ASP A 186 6.90 9.42 -20.24
C ASP A 186 7.31 9.23 -18.78
N PRO A 187 8.62 9.08 -18.48
CA PRO A 187 9.09 8.91 -17.12
C PRO A 187 9.08 10.20 -16.28
N ASN A 188 8.91 11.38 -16.90
CA ASN A 188 8.86 12.70 -16.27
C ASN A 188 9.98 12.96 -15.25
N TYR A 189 11.23 12.86 -15.68
CA TYR A 189 12.40 12.97 -14.79
C TYR A 189 12.49 14.31 -14.06
N ASP A 190 12.12 15.41 -14.71
CA ASP A 190 12.13 16.74 -14.11
C ASP A 190 11.06 16.87 -13.01
N GLY A 191 9.88 16.31 -13.22
CA GLY A 191 8.83 16.23 -12.20
C GLY A 191 9.27 15.40 -11.00
N VAL A 192 9.90 14.25 -11.24
CA VAL A 192 10.50 13.43 -10.15
C VAL A 192 11.55 14.23 -9.38
N ALA A 193 12.48 14.90 -10.08
CA ALA A 193 13.48 15.76 -9.45
C ALA A 193 12.84 16.87 -8.61
N ALA A 194 11.77 17.51 -9.08
CA ALA A 194 11.06 18.54 -8.34
C ALA A 194 10.44 17.99 -7.03
N VAL A 195 9.83 16.80 -7.06
CA VAL A 195 9.30 16.15 -5.85
C VAL A 195 10.42 15.82 -4.86
N LEU A 196 11.51 15.19 -5.33
CA LEU A 196 12.63 14.80 -4.46
C LEU A 196 13.32 15.99 -3.79
N GLN A 197 13.31 17.15 -4.45
CA GLN A 197 13.85 18.41 -3.91
C GLN A 197 12.84 19.22 -3.08
N GLY A 198 11.62 18.71 -2.87
CA GLY A 198 10.57 19.40 -2.11
C GLY A 198 10.02 20.65 -2.80
N ARG A 199 10.09 20.71 -4.13
CA ARG A 199 9.63 21.85 -4.95
C ARG A 199 8.25 21.62 -5.61
N ASP A 200 7.67 20.42 -5.47
CA ASP A 200 6.34 20.11 -5.99
C ASP A 200 5.27 20.29 -4.90
N ASN A 201 4.46 21.35 -5.04
CA ASN A 201 3.39 21.69 -4.10
C ASN A 201 2.13 20.81 -4.26
N ALA A 202 2.08 19.91 -5.25
CA ALA A 202 0.99 18.97 -5.45
C ALA A 202 1.25 17.61 -4.77
N VAL A 203 2.32 17.48 -3.99
CA VAL A 203 2.50 16.36 -3.05
C VAL A 203 1.40 16.41 -2.00
N GLN A 204 0.75 15.27 -1.79
CA GLN A 204 -0.32 15.09 -0.82
C GLN A 204 0.19 14.26 0.36
N SER A 205 -0.35 14.53 1.55
CA SER A 205 -0.12 13.74 2.76
C SER A 205 -1.44 13.13 3.23
N HIS A 206 -1.39 11.88 3.68
CA HIS A 206 -2.53 11.19 4.24
C HIS A 206 -2.13 10.43 5.51
N VAL A 207 -2.79 10.78 6.61
CA VAL A 207 -2.67 10.09 7.90
C VAL A 207 -3.73 9.00 7.94
N LEU A 208 -3.30 7.75 7.80
CA LEU A 208 -4.19 6.60 7.87
C LEU A 208 -4.48 6.23 9.32
N LYS A 209 -5.71 5.73 9.55
CA LYS A 209 -6.15 5.19 10.84
C LYS A 209 -6.00 3.67 10.89
N ALA A 210 -5.70 3.13 12.07
CA ALA A 210 -5.61 1.69 12.21
C ALA A 210 -6.94 1.02 11.80
N GLY A 211 -6.83 -0.08 11.08
CA GLY A 211 -7.92 -0.81 10.45
C GLY A 211 -8.41 -0.26 9.10
N THR A 212 -7.76 0.78 8.56
CA THR A 212 -8.05 1.29 7.22
C THR A 212 -7.44 0.42 6.15
N LEU A 213 -8.25 -0.02 5.19
CA LEU A 213 -7.78 -0.59 3.93
C LEU A 213 -7.56 0.55 2.93
N ASN A 214 -6.33 0.70 2.44
CA ASN A 214 -5.98 1.63 1.36
C ASN A 214 -5.65 0.84 0.09
N VAL A 215 -6.17 1.30 -1.05
CA VAL A 215 -5.89 0.72 -2.36
C VAL A 215 -5.52 1.82 -3.33
N PHE A 216 -4.36 1.71 -3.99
CA PHE A 216 -3.85 2.74 -4.88
C PHE A 216 -3.07 2.17 -6.07
N LYS A 217 -2.93 2.96 -7.14
CA LYS A 217 -2.16 2.60 -8.34
C LYS A 217 -0.72 3.15 -8.26
N GLY A 218 0.19 2.37 -7.67
CA GLY A 218 1.55 2.80 -7.37
C GLY A 218 2.52 2.87 -8.57
N LYS A 219 2.19 2.26 -9.72
CA LYS A 219 3.06 2.24 -10.91
C LYS A 219 3.48 3.65 -11.37
N ASN A 220 2.53 4.58 -11.37
CA ASN A 220 2.69 5.95 -11.88
C ASN A 220 2.54 7.02 -10.79
N THR A 221 2.34 6.59 -9.55
CA THR A 221 2.21 7.47 -8.38
C THR A 221 3.47 7.36 -7.55
N LEU A 222 4.19 8.47 -7.44
CA LEU A 222 5.38 8.53 -6.59
C LEU A 222 4.93 8.60 -5.14
N HIS A 223 5.40 7.70 -4.28
CA HIS A 223 4.94 7.65 -2.89
C HIS A 223 6.04 7.21 -1.91
N LYS A 224 5.86 7.53 -0.63
CA LYS A 224 6.69 7.09 0.49
C LYS A 224 5.91 7.01 1.79
N VAL A 225 6.49 6.33 2.78
CA VAL A 225 6.08 6.33 4.18
C VAL A 225 7.30 6.48 5.08
#